data_AF-A0AAU0XYE7-F1
#
_entry.id   AF-A0AAU0XYE7-F1
#
_cell.length_a   1.000
_cell.length_b   1.000
_cell.length_c   1.000
_cell.angle_alpha   90.00
_cell.angle_beta   90.00
_cell.angle_gamma   90.00
#
_symmetry.space_group_name_H-M   'P 1'
#
loop_
_entity.id
_entity.type
_entity.pdbx_description
1 polymer ?
#
loop_
_entity_poly.entity_id
_entity_poly.type
_entity_poly.pdbx_seq_one_letter_code
_entity_poly.pdbx_strand_id
1 'polypeptide(L)'
;MPRFDEVRATFWDDGDYGVQQPLTDEMVREAERALRVVLPSALLDLLRVQNGGIVTADHDAFPTSQPTSWSEDHVPFDHLMGIGRRDGMTSLLDTPYLVEEWGMPAPLVLLSGDGHCWIGLDYRTCGQEGEPSVAWFETDLDTELVLAGDFRSFVEGLTAGSSYGDGSAGDPVSA
;
A
#
# COMPACT_ATOMS: atom_id res chain seq x y z
N MET A 1 -7.83 16.82 -12.78
CA MET A 1 -8.76 16.18 -11.83
C MET A 1 -9.53 14.94 -12.35
N PRO A 2 -9.34 14.37 -13.58
CA PRO A 2 -10.07 13.14 -13.95
C PRO A 2 -9.39 11.82 -13.50
N ARG A 3 -8.07 11.80 -13.31
CA ARG A 3 -7.31 10.55 -13.17
C ARG A 3 -7.66 9.72 -11.93
N PHE A 4 -7.76 10.33 -10.74
CA PHE A 4 -8.08 9.57 -9.52
C PHE A 4 -9.46 8.91 -9.55
N ASP A 5 -10.49 9.60 -10.05
CA ASP A 5 -11.85 9.04 -10.13
C ASP A 5 -11.92 7.87 -11.14
N GLU A 6 -11.16 7.95 -12.22
CA GLU A 6 -11.01 6.86 -13.22
C GLU A 6 -10.30 5.64 -12.62
N VAL A 7 -9.17 5.86 -11.93
CA VAL A 7 -8.44 4.79 -11.22
C VAL A 7 -9.34 4.16 -10.17
N ARG A 8 -9.99 4.96 -9.31
CA ARG A 8 -10.91 4.47 -8.27
C ARG A 8 -12.01 3.55 -8.81
N ALA A 9 -12.53 3.83 -10.00
CA ALA A 9 -13.58 3.02 -10.62
C ALA A 9 -13.09 1.66 -11.14
N THR A 10 -11.78 1.50 -11.35
CA THR A 10 -11.14 0.31 -11.95
C THR A 10 -10.05 -0.29 -11.07
N PHE A 11 -9.97 0.15 -9.81
CA PHE A 11 -8.87 -0.18 -8.90
C PHE A 11 -8.95 -1.61 -8.35
N TRP A 12 -10.15 -2.12 -8.11
CA TRP A 12 -10.36 -3.40 -7.44
C TRP A 12 -10.56 -4.54 -8.44
N ASP A 13 -9.91 -5.67 -8.20
CA ASP A 13 -10.18 -6.92 -8.90
C ASP A 13 -11.49 -7.58 -8.41
N ASP A 14 -12.05 -8.49 -9.21
CA ASP A 14 -13.33 -9.16 -8.92
C ASP A 14 -13.25 -10.20 -7.75
N GLY A 15 -12.08 -10.39 -7.14
CA GLY A 15 -11.84 -11.34 -6.05
C GLY A 15 -12.29 -10.87 -4.65
N ASP A 16 -12.62 -11.82 -3.77
CA ASP A 16 -13.06 -11.55 -2.37
C ASP A 16 -11.97 -11.76 -1.31
N TYR A 17 -10.77 -12.17 -1.74
CA TYR A 17 -9.60 -12.31 -0.87
C TYR A 17 -9.14 -10.93 -0.40
N GLY A 18 -8.83 -10.77 0.90
CA GLY A 18 -8.47 -9.46 1.46
C GLY A 18 -9.67 -8.57 1.82
N VAL A 19 -10.85 -8.83 1.24
CA VAL A 19 -12.02 -7.95 1.40
C VAL A 19 -12.60 -8.04 2.81
N GLN A 20 -12.69 -6.89 3.48
CA GLN A 20 -13.33 -6.73 4.78
C GLN A 20 -14.82 -6.36 4.61
N GLN A 21 -15.56 -6.26 5.72
CA GLN A 21 -16.94 -5.75 5.69
C GLN A 21 -16.99 -4.32 5.12
N PRO A 22 -18.13 -3.90 4.51
CA PRO A 22 -18.26 -2.55 3.97
C PRO A 22 -17.86 -1.46 4.97
N LEU A 23 -17.07 -0.50 4.52
CA LEU A 23 -16.53 0.53 5.40
C LEU A 23 -17.64 1.46 5.91
N THR A 24 -17.67 1.69 7.21
CA THR A 24 -18.58 2.65 7.85
C THR A 24 -17.80 3.78 8.52
N ASP A 25 -18.43 4.94 8.70
CA ASP A 25 -17.78 6.07 9.38
C ASP A 25 -17.47 5.77 10.86
N GLU A 26 -18.13 4.80 11.48
CA GLU A 26 -17.77 4.32 12.83
C GLU A 26 -16.46 3.53 12.78
N MET A 27 -16.30 2.61 11.83
CA MET A 27 -15.06 1.87 11.65
C MET A 27 -13.87 2.79 11.36
N VAL A 28 -14.06 3.84 10.56
CA VAL A 28 -13.02 4.84 10.30
C VAL A 28 -12.59 5.54 11.59
N ARG A 29 -13.56 6.05 12.37
CA ARG A 29 -13.27 6.73 13.65
C ARG A 29 -12.59 5.82 14.66
N GLU A 30 -12.94 4.54 14.68
CA GLU A 30 -12.27 3.55 15.53
C GLU A 30 -10.85 3.25 15.05
N ALA A 31 -10.64 3.12 13.74
CA ALA A 31 -9.33 2.89 13.16
C ALA A 31 -8.38 4.05 13.41
N GLU A 32 -8.80 5.28 13.14
CA GLU A 32 -8.01 6.49 13.41
C GLU A 32 -7.65 6.62 14.90
N ARG A 33 -8.59 6.28 15.80
CA ARG A 33 -8.33 6.25 17.24
C ARG A 33 -7.32 5.16 17.63
N ALA A 34 -7.43 3.98 17.06
CA ALA A 34 -6.56 2.85 17.35
C ALA A 34 -5.13 3.10 16.84
N LEU A 35 -5.01 3.62 15.61
CA LEU A 35 -3.75 3.95 14.95
C LEU A 35 -3.16 5.28 15.40
N ARG A 36 -3.96 6.13 16.06
CA ARG A 36 -3.61 7.47 16.54
C ARG A 36 -3.15 8.39 15.41
N VAL A 37 -3.80 8.29 14.26
CA VAL A 37 -3.59 9.14 13.08
C VAL A 37 -4.91 9.42 12.39
N VAL A 38 -4.97 10.48 11.59
CA VAL A 38 -6.04 10.75 10.63
C VAL A 38 -5.68 10.08 9.32
N LEU A 39 -6.59 9.28 8.76
CA LEU A 39 -6.34 8.56 7.51
C LEU A 39 -6.55 9.51 6.31
N PRO A 40 -5.76 9.38 5.23
CA PRO A 40 -5.93 10.21 4.04
C PRO A 40 -7.33 10.05 3.45
N SER A 41 -7.95 11.16 3.05
CA SER A 41 -9.30 11.11 2.47
C SER A 41 -9.36 10.26 1.19
N ALA A 42 -8.30 10.32 0.38
CA ALA A 42 -8.17 9.51 -0.83
C ALA A 42 -8.14 7.99 -0.54
N LEU A 43 -7.54 7.58 0.58
CA LEU A 43 -7.56 6.18 1.02
C LEU A 43 -8.98 5.77 1.41
N LEU A 44 -9.66 6.59 2.20
CA LEU A 44 -11.05 6.32 2.60
C LEU A 44 -12.00 6.27 1.40
N ASP A 45 -11.78 7.09 0.38
CA ASP A 45 -12.57 7.08 -0.84
C ASP A 45 -12.42 5.77 -1.63
N LEU A 46 -11.23 5.14 -1.65
CA LEU A 46 -11.05 3.79 -2.22
C LEU A 46 -11.69 2.72 -1.35
N LEU A 47 -11.45 2.77 -0.03
CA LEU A 47 -11.95 1.77 0.92
C LEU A 47 -13.49 1.77 1.04
N ARG A 48 -14.14 2.89 0.69
CA ARG A 48 -15.60 2.99 0.57
C ARG A 48 -16.17 2.28 -0.67
N VAL A 49 -15.39 2.14 -1.74
CA VAL A 49 -15.77 1.31 -2.90
C VAL A 49 -15.65 -0.16 -2.52
N GLN A 50 -14.51 -0.56 -1.98
CA GLN A 50 -14.27 -1.91 -1.45
C GLN A 50 -13.23 -1.83 -0.33
N ASN A 51 -13.55 -2.44 0.82
CA ASN A 51 -12.75 -2.27 2.03
C ASN A 51 -11.60 -3.29 2.08
N GLY A 52 -10.57 -3.04 1.27
CA GLY A 52 -9.43 -3.92 1.09
C GLY A 52 -9.68 -5.03 0.08
N GLY A 53 -8.60 -5.68 -0.37
CA GLY A 53 -8.66 -6.72 -1.39
C GLY A 53 -7.54 -6.63 -2.41
N ILE A 54 -7.65 -7.43 -3.47
CA ILE A 54 -6.71 -7.46 -4.59
C ILE A 54 -6.92 -6.23 -5.48
N VAL A 55 -5.82 -5.63 -5.90
CA VAL A 55 -5.77 -4.52 -6.87
C VAL A 55 -5.75 -5.10 -8.27
N THR A 56 -6.38 -4.44 -9.23
CA THR A 56 -6.34 -4.91 -10.63
C THR A 56 -4.93 -4.89 -11.20
N ALA A 57 -4.66 -5.79 -12.15
CA ALA A 57 -3.38 -5.88 -12.86
C ALA A 57 -3.00 -4.62 -13.66
N ASP A 58 -3.92 -3.65 -13.80
CA ASP A 58 -3.64 -2.36 -14.42
C ASP A 58 -3.00 -1.36 -13.44
N HIS A 59 -3.04 -1.64 -12.13
CA HIS A 59 -2.59 -0.76 -11.04
C HIS A 59 -1.77 -1.48 -9.95
N ASP A 60 -1.28 -2.69 -10.20
CA ASP A 60 -0.61 -3.57 -9.23
C ASP A 60 0.89 -3.30 -9.05
N ALA A 61 1.43 -2.21 -9.63
CA ALA A 61 2.82 -1.81 -9.44
C ALA A 61 3.01 -0.29 -9.41
N PHE A 62 4.00 0.16 -8.65
CA PHE A 62 4.42 1.56 -8.60
C PHE A 62 5.85 1.74 -9.15
N PRO A 63 6.07 2.64 -10.13
CA PRO A 63 7.40 2.88 -10.70
C PRO A 63 8.35 3.51 -9.69
N THR A 64 9.61 3.07 -9.67
CA THR A 64 10.70 3.68 -8.91
C THR A 64 11.81 4.16 -9.84
N SER A 65 12.54 5.19 -9.42
CA SER A 65 13.73 5.69 -10.13
C SER A 65 15.04 5.14 -9.55
N GLN A 66 14.93 4.33 -8.51
CA GLN A 66 16.04 3.72 -7.78
C GLN A 66 15.73 2.23 -7.58
N PRO A 67 16.74 1.36 -7.70
CA PRO A 67 16.56 -0.07 -7.50
C PRO A 67 16.24 -0.38 -6.04
N THR A 68 15.38 -1.36 -5.84
CA THR A 68 15.03 -1.98 -4.55
C THR A 68 15.52 -3.43 -4.55
N SER A 69 15.36 -4.16 -3.44
CA SER A 69 15.61 -5.60 -3.43
C SER A 69 14.60 -6.38 -4.28
N TRP A 70 13.46 -5.76 -4.58
CA TRP A 70 12.40 -6.35 -5.41
C TRP A 70 12.68 -6.23 -6.91
N SER A 71 12.96 -5.01 -7.39
CA SER A 71 13.21 -4.75 -8.81
C SER A 71 14.07 -3.50 -9.01
N GLU A 72 14.61 -3.34 -10.22
CA GLU A 72 15.41 -2.17 -10.59
C GLU A 72 14.58 -0.89 -10.75
N ASP A 73 13.27 -1.00 -11.06
CA ASP A 73 12.45 0.10 -11.55
C ASP A 73 10.99 0.13 -11.05
N HIS A 74 10.59 -0.77 -10.16
CA HIS A 74 9.24 -0.75 -9.57
C HIS A 74 9.14 -1.52 -8.25
N VAL A 75 8.02 -1.34 -7.56
CA VAL A 75 7.60 -2.12 -6.38
C VAL A 75 6.17 -2.64 -6.57
N PRO A 76 5.82 -3.81 -6.01
CA PRO A 76 4.49 -4.40 -6.15
C PRO A 76 3.48 -3.71 -5.23
N PHE A 77 2.23 -3.65 -5.67
CA PHE A 77 1.08 -3.22 -4.90
C PHE A 77 -0.16 -4.03 -5.31
N ASP A 78 -0.03 -5.35 -5.19
CA ASP A 78 -1.00 -6.36 -5.62
C ASP A 78 -2.27 -6.39 -4.77
N HIS A 79 -2.21 -5.89 -3.55
CA HIS A 79 -3.35 -5.79 -2.66
C HIS A 79 -3.28 -4.54 -1.79
N LEU A 80 -4.45 -4.07 -1.36
CA LEU A 80 -4.60 -3.05 -0.33
C LEU A 80 -5.32 -3.66 0.86
N MET A 81 -4.72 -3.56 2.04
CA MET A 81 -5.33 -3.95 3.30
C MET A 81 -6.54 -3.05 3.58
N GLY A 82 -7.60 -3.66 4.13
CA GLY A 82 -8.80 -2.94 4.55
C GLY A 82 -8.76 -2.53 6.02
N ILE A 83 -9.83 -1.88 6.47
CA ILE A 83 -10.10 -1.61 7.89
C ILE A 83 -11.10 -2.65 8.39
N GLY A 84 -10.66 -3.55 9.26
CA GLY A 84 -11.55 -4.59 9.79
C GLY A 84 -10.82 -5.55 10.69
N ARG A 85 -11.54 -6.57 11.17
CA ARG A 85 -11.01 -7.64 12.00
C ARG A 85 -11.53 -8.99 11.53
N ARG A 86 -11.57 -9.21 10.21
CA ARG A 86 -11.94 -10.52 9.66
C ARG A 86 -10.86 -11.53 10.07
N ASP A 87 -11.28 -12.60 10.74
CA ASP A 87 -10.37 -13.63 11.21
C ASP A 87 -9.49 -14.17 10.08
N GLY A 88 -8.19 -14.27 10.35
CA GLY A 88 -7.20 -14.77 9.40
C GLY A 88 -6.78 -13.80 8.30
N MET A 89 -7.23 -12.53 8.34
CA MET A 89 -6.86 -11.51 7.36
C MET A 89 -6.22 -10.30 8.04
N THR A 90 -5.02 -9.93 7.58
CA THR A 90 -4.33 -8.71 8.00
C THR A 90 -5.09 -7.47 7.53
N SER A 91 -5.06 -6.43 8.35
CA SER A 91 -5.73 -5.16 8.14
C SER A 91 -4.85 -3.98 8.54
N LEU A 92 -5.29 -2.77 8.21
CA LEU A 92 -4.65 -1.53 8.70
C LEU A 92 -4.53 -1.52 10.23
N LEU A 93 -5.45 -2.14 10.96
CA LEU A 93 -5.47 -2.18 12.42
C LEU A 93 -4.34 -3.02 13.03
N ASP A 94 -3.72 -3.88 12.24
CA ASP A 94 -2.60 -4.74 12.67
C ASP A 94 -1.25 -4.02 12.54
N THR A 95 -1.24 -2.82 11.94
CA THR A 95 -0.06 -1.96 11.79
C THR A 95 0.78 -1.87 13.08
N PRO A 96 0.23 -1.55 14.27
CA PRO A 96 1.08 -1.38 15.46
C PRO A 96 1.84 -2.65 15.83
N TYR A 97 1.20 -3.82 15.68
CA TYR A 97 1.82 -5.11 15.93
C TYR A 97 2.91 -5.40 14.88
N LEU A 98 2.60 -5.19 13.60
CA LEU A 98 3.55 -5.45 12.50
C LEU A 98 4.77 -4.54 12.56
N VAL A 99 4.56 -3.25 12.85
CA VAL A 99 5.65 -2.28 13.02
C VAL A 99 6.59 -2.69 14.16
N GLU A 100 6.04 -3.19 15.28
CA GLU A 100 6.83 -3.70 16.40
C GLU A 100 7.56 -5.00 16.05
N GLU A 101 6.87 -5.98 15.45
CA GLU A 101 7.41 -7.28 15.06
C GLU A 101 8.61 -7.14 14.11
N TRP A 102 8.50 -6.24 13.14
CA TRP A 102 9.52 -6.04 12.11
C TRP A 102 10.50 -4.90 12.42
N GLY A 103 10.41 -4.28 13.61
CA GLY A 103 11.31 -3.20 14.02
C GLY A 103 11.25 -1.95 13.13
N MET A 104 10.11 -1.73 12.47
CA MET A 104 9.92 -0.63 11.52
C MET A 104 9.85 0.73 12.24
N PRO A 105 10.14 1.83 11.52
CA PRO A 105 9.93 3.16 12.07
C PRO A 105 8.45 3.41 12.42
N ALA A 106 8.19 4.40 13.27
CA ALA A 106 6.84 4.80 13.67
C ALA A 106 6.76 6.33 13.83
N PRO A 107 5.59 6.96 13.63
CA PRO A 107 4.29 6.36 13.30
C PRO A 107 4.10 6.06 11.80
N LEU A 108 3.60 4.85 11.50
CA LEU A 108 3.21 4.40 10.16
C LEU A 108 1.77 3.88 10.15
N VAL A 109 1.19 3.73 8.96
CA VAL A 109 0.04 2.85 8.68
C VAL A 109 0.37 1.98 7.48
N LEU A 110 0.43 0.67 7.67
CA LEU A 110 0.77 -0.26 6.59
C LEU A 110 -0.43 -0.43 5.66
N LEU A 111 -0.16 -0.48 4.36
CA LEU A 111 -1.16 -0.59 3.29
C LEU A 111 -1.10 -1.95 2.61
N SER A 112 0.10 -2.49 2.39
CA SER A 112 0.35 -3.74 1.69
C SER A 112 1.72 -4.29 2.09
N GLY A 113 1.90 -5.60 2.06
CA GLY A 113 3.19 -6.23 2.29
C GLY A 113 3.11 -7.71 2.65
N ASP A 114 4.27 -8.35 2.75
CA ASP A 114 4.40 -9.79 2.95
C ASP A 114 5.26 -10.18 4.18
N GLY A 115 5.79 -9.19 4.91
CA GLY A 115 6.71 -9.36 6.02
C GLY A 115 8.14 -8.93 5.71
N HIS A 116 8.62 -9.18 4.49
CA HIS A 116 9.94 -8.75 4.04
C HIS A 116 9.90 -7.31 3.52
N CYS A 117 8.82 -7.00 2.81
CA CYS A 117 8.62 -5.69 2.24
C CYS A 117 7.24 -5.14 2.54
N TRP A 118 7.16 -3.83 2.76
CA TRP A 118 5.92 -3.15 3.10
C TRP A 118 5.78 -1.82 2.38
N ILE A 119 4.56 -1.52 1.93
CA ILE A 119 4.15 -0.17 1.54
C ILE A 119 3.32 0.41 2.69
N GLY A 120 3.68 1.61 3.14
CA GLY A 120 3.02 2.27 4.26
C GLY A 120 2.91 3.77 4.11
N LEU A 121 1.93 4.34 4.80
CA LEU A 121 1.79 5.77 5.05
C LEU A 121 2.77 6.18 6.15
N ASP A 122 3.67 7.12 5.85
CA ASP A 122 4.66 7.63 6.78
C ASP A 122 4.25 8.98 7.37
N TYR A 123 3.92 8.96 8.66
CA TYR A 123 3.47 10.13 9.40
C TYR A 123 4.58 10.81 10.20
N ARG A 124 5.82 10.30 10.16
CA ARG A 124 6.95 10.83 10.97
C ARG A 124 7.20 12.32 10.73
N THR A 125 7.02 12.77 9.49
CA THR A 125 7.31 14.16 9.09
C THR A 125 6.09 15.07 9.21
N CYS A 126 4.91 14.63 8.78
CA CYS A 126 3.70 15.45 8.76
C CYS A 126 2.95 15.49 10.09
N GLY A 127 3.23 14.53 10.99
CA GLY A 127 2.49 14.34 12.24
C GLY A 127 1.14 13.65 12.04
N GLN A 128 0.49 13.30 13.15
CA GLN A 128 -0.69 12.43 13.19
C GLN A 128 -1.93 12.97 12.44
N GLU A 129 -2.00 14.29 12.23
CA GLU A 129 -3.13 14.96 11.55
C GLU A 129 -2.74 15.49 10.15
N GLY A 130 -1.50 15.28 9.72
CA GLY A 130 -0.99 15.73 8.43
C GLY A 130 -1.28 14.76 7.30
N GLU A 131 -0.97 15.18 6.07
CA GLU A 131 -0.99 14.30 4.90
C GLU A 131 0.34 13.51 4.83
N PRO A 132 0.31 12.17 5.02
CA PRO A 132 1.51 11.35 5.04
C PRO A 132 2.02 11.06 3.63
N SER A 133 3.34 10.93 3.49
CA SER A 133 3.94 10.34 2.29
C SER A 133 3.69 8.84 2.23
N VAL A 134 3.76 8.25 1.04
CA VAL A 134 3.77 6.79 0.86
C VAL A 134 5.20 6.33 0.66
N ALA A 135 5.63 5.32 1.42
CA ALA A 135 6.98 4.78 1.35
C ALA A 135 6.98 3.24 1.28
N TRP A 136 8.02 2.72 0.61
CA TRP A 136 8.43 1.32 0.60
C TRP A 136 9.46 1.09 1.70
N PHE A 137 9.34 -0.05 2.40
CA PHE A 137 10.22 -0.45 3.49
C PHE A 137 10.69 -1.88 3.27
N GLU A 138 11.99 -2.12 3.41
CA GLU A 138 12.62 -3.43 3.33
C GLU A 138 13.15 -3.81 4.72
N THR A 139 12.46 -4.71 5.40
CA THR A 139 12.71 -5.01 6.81
C THR A 139 14.04 -5.72 7.02
N ASP A 140 14.43 -6.59 6.08
CA ASP A 140 15.69 -7.33 6.13
C ASP A 140 16.93 -6.47 5.84
N LEU A 141 16.76 -5.36 5.11
CA LEU A 141 17.85 -4.48 4.66
C LEU A 141 17.93 -3.15 5.43
N ASP A 142 16.93 -2.84 6.25
CA ASP A 142 16.81 -1.56 6.97
C ASP A 142 16.87 -0.35 6.01
N THR A 143 16.21 -0.50 4.85
CA THR A 143 16.14 0.49 3.78
C THR A 143 14.71 0.95 3.54
N GLU A 144 14.56 2.23 3.21
CA GLU A 144 13.27 2.85 2.91
C GLU A 144 13.36 3.75 1.67
N LEU A 145 12.28 3.80 0.89
CA LEU A 145 12.18 4.62 -0.31
C LEU A 145 10.83 5.34 -0.34
N VAL A 146 10.85 6.66 -0.40
CA VAL A 146 9.63 7.45 -0.60
C VAL A 146 9.12 7.26 -2.03
N LEU A 147 7.88 6.75 -2.15
CA LEU A 147 7.22 6.48 -3.42
C LEU A 147 6.44 7.71 -3.90
N ALA A 148 5.70 8.36 -2.99
CA ALA A 148 4.91 9.54 -3.30
C ALA A 148 4.77 10.48 -2.10
N GLY A 149 4.52 11.76 -2.37
CA GLY A 149 4.31 12.77 -1.33
C GLY A 149 2.99 12.66 -0.57
N ASP A 150 2.01 11.95 -1.13
CA ASP A 150 0.69 11.72 -0.56
C ASP A 150 0.04 10.47 -1.19
N PHE A 151 -1.00 9.95 -0.56
CA PHE A 151 -1.66 8.72 -1.02
C PHE A 151 -2.38 8.88 -2.36
N ARG A 152 -2.91 10.07 -2.67
CA ARG A 152 -3.58 10.31 -3.95
C ARG A 152 -2.56 10.26 -5.10
N SER A 153 -1.44 10.93 -4.94
CA SER A 153 -0.34 10.94 -5.90
C SER A 153 0.23 9.53 -6.11
N PHE A 154 0.28 8.72 -5.05
CA PHE A 154 0.65 7.30 -5.15
C PHE A 154 -0.31 6.54 -6.06
N VAL A 155 -1.62 6.60 -5.79
CA VAL A 155 -2.64 5.89 -6.57
C VAL A 155 -2.70 6.37 -8.03
N GLU A 156 -2.58 7.68 -8.27
CA GLU A 156 -2.53 8.22 -9.63
C GLU A 156 -1.26 7.77 -10.40
N GLY A 157 -0.20 7.39 -9.68
CA GLY A 157 1.08 6.92 -10.22
C GLY A 157 1.17 5.40 -10.43
N LEU A 158 0.19 4.63 -9.97
CA LEU A 158 0.14 3.18 -10.19
C LEU A 158 0.05 2.84 -11.68
N THR A 159 0.60 1.67 -12.01
CA THR A 159 0.75 1.15 -13.37
C THR A 159 0.60 -0.37 -13.36
N ALA A 160 0.44 -0.96 -14.54
CA ALA A 160 0.40 -2.40 -14.70
C ALA A 160 1.80 -2.99 -14.49
N GLY A 161 1.95 -3.90 -13.52
CA GLY A 161 3.14 -4.68 -13.24
C GLY A 161 3.65 -5.43 -14.47
N SER A 162 2.73 -5.91 -15.31
CA SER A 162 3.04 -6.55 -16.60
C SER A 162 3.74 -5.64 -17.63
N SER A 163 3.80 -4.32 -17.39
CA SER A 163 4.57 -3.38 -18.22
C SER A 163 6.06 -3.43 -17.92
N TYR A 164 6.42 -3.91 -16.73
CA TYR A 164 7.79 -4.19 -16.35
C TYR A 164 8.09 -5.62 -16.79
N GLY A 165 9.18 -5.82 -17.52
CA GLY A 165 9.54 -7.17 -17.96
C GLY A 165 9.71 -8.07 -16.74
N ASP A 166 9.25 -9.33 -16.84
CA ASP A 166 9.65 -10.35 -15.88
C ASP A 166 11.17 -10.27 -15.78
N GLY A 167 11.69 -9.94 -14.60
CA GLY A 167 13.13 -9.88 -14.32
C GLY A 167 13.77 -11.26 -14.39
N SER A 168 13.59 -11.98 -15.50
CA SER A 168 14.37 -13.15 -15.84
C SER A 168 15.78 -12.63 -16.07
N ALA A 169 16.61 -12.76 -15.03
CA ALA A 169 18.05 -12.74 -15.14
C ALA A 169 18.45 -13.43 -16.45
N GLY A 170 19.14 -12.69 -17.32
CA GLY A 170 19.37 -13.08 -18.70
C GLY A 170 19.78 -14.54 -18.85
N ASP A 171 19.11 -15.25 -19.75
CA ASP A 171 19.59 -16.52 -20.26
C ASP A 171 21.08 -16.36 -20.67
N PRO A 172 21.98 -17.24 -20.22
CA PRO A 172 23.36 -17.16 -20.62
C PRO A 172 23.44 -17.32 -22.14
N VAL A 173 24.01 -16.32 -22.81
CA VAL A 173 24.41 -16.39 -24.21
C VAL A 173 25.24 -17.66 -24.39
N SER A 174 24.64 -18.66 -25.02
CA SER A 174 25.36 -19.84 -25.47
C SER A 174 26.30 -19.41 -26.59
N ALA A 175 27.59 -19.62 -26.34
CA ALA A 175 28.70 -19.40 -27.26
C ALA A 175 28.61 -20.27 -28.52
#